data_AF-A0A3M1KV67-F1
#
_entry.id   AF-A0A3M1KV67-F1
#
_cell.length_a   1.000
_cell.length_b   1.000
_cell.length_c   1.000
_cell.angle_alpha   90.00
_cell.angle_beta   90.00
_cell.angle_gamma   90.00
#
_symmetry.space_group_name_H-M   'P 1'
#
loop_
_entity.id
_entity.type
_entity.pdbx_description
1 polymer ?
#
loop_
_entity_poly.entity_id
_entity_poly.type
_entity_poly.pdbx_seq_one_letter_code
_entity_poly.pdbx_strand_id
1 'polypeptide(L)'
;EQLKEPGLGEVDCGQGIAQATLMAIEQGLGTCCLASPNLDQIRQALGMPETCRIVLLQTVGYPAECPEAGGQRPRQPFEKLFHMNGYGNPFPRSEEVVEELRRDGMFQEPAPLPWREAELEYLKRALDLKGHGLL
;
A
#
# COMPACT_ATOMS: atom_id res chain seq x y z
N GLU A 1 19.60 -23.57 -8.14
CA GLU A 1 20.07 -22.25 -8.64
C GLU A 1 18.94 -21.39 -9.17
N GLN A 2 17.99 -21.93 -9.95
CA GLN A 2 16.79 -21.20 -10.43
C GLN A 2 15.97 -20.47 -9.34
N LEU A 3 15.87 -21.01 -8.12
CA LEU A 3 15.18 -20.33 -7.00
C LEU A 3 15.87 -19.03 -6.53
N LYS A 4 17.12 -18.78 -6.97
CA LYS A 4 17.86 -17.55 -6.70
C LYS A 4 17.67 -16.50 -7.80
N GLU A 5 16.99 -16.84 -8.89
CA GLU A 5 16.68 -15.90 -9.95
C GLU A 5 15.56 -14.94 -9.52
N PRO A 6 15.54 -13.69 -10.02
CA PRO A 6 14.43 -12.77 -9.83
C PRO A 6 13.09 -13.38 -10.23
N GLY A 7 12.07 -13.17 -9.41
CA GLY A 7 10.68 -13.55 -9.67
C GLY A 7 10.03 -14.16 -8.45
N LEU A 8 10.48 -15.35 -8.05
CA LEU A 8 9.82 -16.11 -6.97
C LEU A 8 10.04 -15.49 -5.59
N GLY A 9 11.28 -15.05 -5.31
CA GLY A 9 11.58 -14.39 -4.03
C GLY A 9 10.78 -13.10 -3.84
N GLU A 10 10.55 -12.33 -4.90
CA GLU A 10 9.72 -11.13 -4.85
C GLU A 10 8.24 -11.43 -4.63
N VAL A 11 7.73 -12.54 -5.17
CA VAL A 11 6.37 -13.00 -4.89
C VAL A 11 6.21 -13.36 -3.42
N ASP A 12 7.15 -14.12 -2.86
CA ASP A 12 7.14 -14.50 -1.43
C ASP A 12 7.26 -13.27 -0.53
N CYS A 13 8.18 -12.35 -0.83
CA CYS A 13 8.30 -11.08 -0.11
C CYS A 13 7.03 -10.24 -0.21
N GLY A 14 6.39 -10.20 -1.38
CA GLY A 14 5.13 -9.49 -1.60
C GLY A 14 3.99 -10.06 -0.74
N GLN A 15 3.87 -11.39 -0.67
CA GLN A 15 2.91 -12.05 0.22
C GLN A 15 3.20 -11.76 1.70
N GLY A 16 4.48 -11.83 2.10
CA GLY A 16 4.89 -11.54 3.48
C GLY A 16 4.54 -10.10 3.89
N ILE A 17 4.81 -9.11 3.05
CA ILE A 17 4.46 -7.71 3.32
C ILE A 17 2.94 -7.49 3.34
N ALA A 18 2.19 -8.16 2.45
CA ALA A 18 0.74 -8.08 2.47
C ALA A 18 0.17 -8.62 3.81
N GLN A 19 0.67 -9.76 4.28
CA GLN A 19 0.30 -10.32 5.59
C GLN A 19 0.71 -9.39 6.75
N ALA A 20 1.92 -8.82 6.72
CA ALA A 20 2.38 -7.86 7.71
C ALA A 20 1.50 -6.60 7.75
N THR A 21 1.03 -6.13 6.59
CA THR A 21 0.09 -5.00 6.48
C THR A 21 -1.24 -5.31 7.15
N LEU A 22 -1.82 -6.49 6.90
CA LEU A 22 -3.08 -6.91 7.53
C LEU A 22 -2.93 -7.02 9.06
N MET A 23 -1.82 -7.59 9.54
CA MET A 23 -1.53 -7.67 10.97
C MET A 23 -1.31 -6.29 11.61
N ALA A 24 -0.65 -5.36 10.91
CA ALA A 24 -0.49 -4.00 11.41
C ALA A 24 -1.87 -3.32 11.59
N ILE A 25 -2.77 -3.47 10.61
CA ILE A 25 -4.15 -2.95 10.70
C ILE A 25 -4.88 -3.53 11.91
N GLU A 26 -4.81 -4.85 12.10
CA GLU A 26 -5.42 -5.54 13.25
C GLU A 26 -4.90 -5.02 14.60
N GLN A 27 -3.62 -4.62 14.66
CA GLN A 27 -2.99 -4.06 15.86
C GLN A 27 -3.22 -2.54 16.02
N GLY A 28 -4.03 -1.91 15.16
CA GLY A 28 -4.27 -0.46 15.18
C GLY A 28 -3.08 0.38 14.68
N LEU A 29 -2.20 -0.21 13.88
CA LEU A 29 -1.03 0.44 13.29
C LEU A 29 -1.28 0.79 11.81
N GLY A 30 -0.60 1.84 11.34
CA GLY A 30 -0.51 2.20 9.92
C GLY A 30 0.77 1.69 9.29
N THR A 31 0.75 1.44 7.97
CA THR A 31 1.96 1.09 7.22
C THR A 31 2.01 1.81 5.87
N CYS A 32 3.22 2.03 5.36
CA CYS A 32 3.45 2.54 4.01
C CYS A 32 4.62 1.81 3.34
N CYS A 33 4.37 1.31 2.13
CA CYS A 33 5.37 0.65 1.29
C CYS A 33 6.12 1.69 0.44
N LEU A 34 7.44 1.74 0.60
CA LEU A 34 8.35 2.63 -0.10
C LEU A 34 9.13 1.83 -1.16
N ALA A 35 8.82 2.08 -2.43
CA ALA A 35 9.39 1.37 -3.58
C ALA A 35 10.55 2.11 -4.28
N SER A 36 10.92 3.30 -3.81
CA SER A 36 12.03 4.10 -4.37
C SER A 36 13.06 4.59 -3.32
N PRO A 37 13.49 3.76 -2.34
CA PRO A 37 14.49 4.23 -1.39
C PRO A 37 15.91 4.17 -1.99
N ASN A 38 16.85 4.92 -1.43
CA ASN A 38 18.26 4.83 -1.80
C ASN A 38 18.85 3.50 -1.30
N LEU A 39 18.82 2.48 -2.16
CA LEU A 39 19.18 1.10 -1.82
C LEU A 39 20.64 0.96 -1.38
N ASP A 40 21.56 1.70 -1.98
CA ASP A 40 22.98 1.66 -1.64
C ASP A 40 23.24 2.20 -0.24
N GLN A 41 22.60 3.33 0.11
CA GLN A 41 22.68 3.88 1.45
C GLN A 41 22.09 2.93 2.50
N ILE A 42 20.95 2.29 2.21
CA ILE A 42 20.35 1.29 3.11
C ILE A 42 21.29 0.11 3.30
N ARG A 43 21.82 -0.44 2.20
CA ARG A 43 22.75 -1.58 2.23
C ARG A 43 23.97 -1.26 3.10
N GLN A 44 24.57 -0.09 2.91
CA GLN A 44 25.71 0.37 3.70
C GLN A 44 25.33 0.55 5.18
N ALA A 45 24.23 1.24 5.48
CA ALA A 45 23.80 1.53 6.84
C ALA A 45 23.47 0.27 7.64
N LEU A 46 22.91 -0.77 6.99
CA LEU A 46 22.53 -2.03 7.61
C LEU A 46 23.63 -3.12 7.51
N GLY A 47 24.78 -2.82 6.90
CA GLY A 47 25.87 -3.79 6.71
C GLY A 47 25.44 -5.01 5.89
N MET A 48 24.53 -4.85 4.93
CA MET A 48 23.97 -5.96 4.17
C MET A 48 24.95 -6.47 3.12
N PRO A 49 25.10 -7.80 2.95
CA PRO A 49 25.98 -8.36 1.92
C PRO A 49 25.45 -8.05 0.52
N GLU A 50 26.35 -7.99 -0.48
CA GLU A 50 25.98 -7.75 -1.89
C GLU A 50 24.97 -8.75 -2.44
N THR A 51 24.99 -9.98 -1.91
CA THR A 51 24.07 -11.06 -2.28
C THR A 51 22.63 -10.85 -1.79
N CYS A 52 22.40 -9.93 -0.86
CA CYS A 52 21.05 -9.62 -0.40
C CYS A 52 20.39 -8.58 -1.32
N ARG A 53 19.14 -8.85 -1.70
CA ARG A 53 18.33 -7.95 -2.50
C ARG A 53 17.25 -7.31 -1.64
N ILE A 54 17.21 -6.00 -1.63
CA ILE A 54 16.14 -5.22 -1.00
C ILE A 54 14.99 -5.14 -2.01
N VAL A 55 13.82 -5.67 -1.63
CA VAL A 55 12.63 -5.73 -2.51
C VAL A 55 11.71 -4.53 -2.27
N LEU A 56 11.40 -4.25 -1.00
CA LEU A 56 10.51 -3.17 -0.59
C LEU A 56 10.81 -2.79 0.87
N LEU A 57 10.66 -1.51 1.20
CA LEU A 57 10.72 -1.02 2.57
C LEU A 57 9.30 -0.76 3.08
N GLN A 58 8.91 -1.33 4.22
CA GLN A 58 7.63 -1.08 4.86
C GLN A 58 7.86 -0.27 6.14
N THR A 59 7.26 0.92 6.22
CA THR A 59 7.18 1.69 7.47
C THR A 59 6.01 1.20 8.30
N VAL A 60 6.13 1.27 9.64
CA VAL A 60 5.09 0.88 10.58
C VAL A 60 5.08 1.83 11.78
N GLY A 61 3.90 2.19 12.27
CA GLY A 61 3.76 3.03 13.45
C GLY A 61 2.30 3.36 13.76
N TYR A 62 2.08 4.05 14.87
CA TYR A 62 0.76 4.59 15.19
C TYR A 62 0.43 5.73 14.21
N PRO A 63 -0.72 5.70 13.53
CA PRO A 63 -1.14 6.79 12.65
C PRO A 63 -1.22 8.10 13.42
N ALA A 64 -0.54 9.13 12.91
CA ALA A 64 -0.63 10.51 13.42
C ALA A 64 -1.67 11.35 12.64
N GLU A 65 -2.37 10.72 11.69
CA GLU A 65 -3.39 11.31 10.84
C GLU A 65 -4.65 10.44 10.85
N CYS A 66 -5.77 11.03 10.47
CA CYS A 66 -7.04 10.32 10.32
C CYS A 66 -6.89 9.20 9.26
N PRO A 67 -7.36 7.95 9.48
CA PRO A 67 -7.36 6.91 8.45
C PRO A 67 -8.05 7.35 7.13
N GLU A 68 -9.10 8.14 7.25
CA GLU A 68 -9.87 8.73 6.16
C GLU A 68 -9.05 9.76 5.36
N ALA A 69 -7.98 10.29 5.94
CA ALA A 69 -7.07 11.24 5.29
C ALA A 69 -6.25 10.59 4.17
N GLY A 70 -5.93 9.30 4.32
CA GLY A 70 -5.41 8.45 3.23
C GLY A 70 -6.51 7.95 2.30
N GLY A 71 -7.70 7.71 2.87
CA GLY A 71 -8.96 7.24 2.28
C GLY A 71 -8.83 6.08 1.29
N GLN A 72 -9.97 5.65 0.74
CA GLN A 72 -9.95 4.61 -0.27
C GLN A 72 -9.59 5.24 -1.62
N ARG A 73 -8.35 5.03 -2.09
CA ARG A 73 -8.01 5.34 -3.49
C ARG A 73 -8.91 4.50 -4.40
N PRO A 74 -9.75 5.12 -5.25
CA PRO A 74 -10.65 4.38 -6.12
C PRO A 74 -9.88 3.35 -6.94
N ARG A 75 -10.34 2.09 -6.91
CA ARG A 75 -9.82 1.08 -7.82
C ARG A 75 -10.39 1.30 -9.21
N GLN A 76 -9.67 0.82 -10.23
CA GLN A 76 -10.25 0.78 -11.57
C GLN A 76 -11.52 -0.08 -11.56
N PRO A 77 -12.47 0.16 -12.50
CA PRO A 77 -13.67 -0.66 -12.62
C PRO A 77 -13.32 -2.17 -12.66
N PHE A 78 -14.11 -2.97 -11.94
CA PHE A 78 -13.89 -4.42 -11.79
C PHE A 78 -13.75 -5.12 -13.14
N GLU A 79 -14.59 -4.78 -14.10
CA GLU A 79 -14.67 -5.35 -15.44
C GLU A 79 -13.44 -5.02 -16.31
N LYS A 80 -12.62 -4.04 -15.89
CA LYS A 80 -11.33 -3.73 -16.53
C LYS A 80 -10.16 -4.52 -15.93
N LEU A 81 -10.32 -5.02 -14.70
CA LEU A 81 -9.26 -5.71 -13.95
C LEU A 81 -9.38 -7.23 -14.05
N PHE A 82 -10.61 -7.75 -14.13
CA PHE A 82 -10.88 -9.18 -14.10
C PHE A 82 -11.45 -9.65 -15.43
N HIS A 83 -10.92 -10.78 -15.91
CA HIS A 83 -11.29 -11.36 -17.20
C HIS A 83 -11.73 -12.82 -17.06
N MET A 84 -12.80 -13.20 -17.75
CA MET A 84 -13.35 -14.56 -17.70
C MET A 84 -12.84 -15.40 -18.86
N ASN A 85 -12.18 -16.51 -18.56
CA ASN A 85 -11.67 -17.52 -19.51
C ASN A 85 -10.63 -17.05 -20.55
N GLY A 86 -10.47 -15.74 -20.78
CA GLY A 86 -9.50 -15.19 -21.73
C GLY A 86 -9.27 -13.69 -21.52
N TYR A 87 -8.04 -13.24 -21.73
CA TYR A 87 -7.66 -11.83 -21.60
C TYR A 87 -8.51 -10.96 -22.53
N GLY A 88 -8.98 -9.82 -22.02
CA GLY A 88 -9.84 -8.90 -22.76
C GLY A 88 -11.33 -9.25 -22.75
N ASN A 89 -11.74 -10.42 -22.25
CA ASN A 89 -13.16 -10.75 -22.02
C ASN A 89 -13.55 -10.37 -20.59
N PRO A 90 -14.28 -9.27 -20.36
CA PRO A 90 -14.57 -8.80 -18.99
C PRO A 90 -15.30 -9.85 -18.16
N PHE A 91 -14.91 -9.98 -16.89
CA PHE A 91 -15.65 -10.82 -15.96
C PHE A 91 -17.02 -10.18 -15.63
N PRO A 92 -18.14 -10.92 -15.70
CA PRO A 92 -19.46 -10.37 -15.44
C PRO A 92 -19.60 -9.97 -13.97
N ARG A 93 -19.92 -8.68 -13.73
CA ARG A 93 -20.20 -8.18 -12.39
C ARG A 93 -21.59 -8.60 -11.93
N SER A 94 -21.69 -9.02 -10.67
CA SER A 94 -22.96 -9.31 -10.00
C SER A 94 -23.36 -8.15 -9.10
N GLU A 95 -24.53 -7.55 -9.34
CA GLU A 95 -25.06 -6.51 -8.47
C GLU A 95 -25.40 -7.03 -7.07
N GLU A 96 -25.80 -8.30 -6.94
CA GLU A 96 -26.05 -8.92 -5.63
C GLU A 96 -24.80 -8.89 -4.74
N VAL A 97 -23.64 -9.21 -5.31
CA VAL A 97 -22.34 -9.16 -4.61
C VAL A 97 -21.97 -7.72 -4.26
N VAL A 98 -22.28 -6.76 -5.14
CA VAL A 98 -22.03 -5.33 -4.86
C VAL A 98 -22.89 -4.85 -3.69
N GLU A 99 -24.16 -5.24 -3.64
CA GLU A 99 -25.05 -4.88 -2.54
C GLU A 99 -24.61 -5.52 -1.22
N GLU A 100 -24.14 -6.77 -1.24
CA GLU A 100 -23.54 -7.43 -0.08
C GLU A 100 -22.32 -6.67 0.43
N LEU A 101 -21.34 -6.37 -0.44
CA LEU A 101 -20.14 -5.62 -0.07
C LEU A 101 -20.47 -4.22 0.46
N ARG A 102 -21.52 -3.58 -0.05
CA ARG A 102 -21.99 -2.29 0.46
C ARG A 102 -22.58 -2.42 1.87
N ARG A 103 -23.41 -3.44 2.11
CA ARG A 103 -23.95 -3.72 3.45
C ARG A 103 -22.85 -4.02 4.46
N ASP A 104 -21.78 -4.69 4.02
CA ASP A 104 -20.64 -5.05 4.87
C ASP A 104 -19.64 -3.90 5.06
N GLY A 105 -19.90 -2.72 4.47
CA GLY A 105 -19.05 -1.53 4.65
C GLY A 105 -17.72 -1.58 3.88
N MET A 106 -17.62 -2.44 2.85
CA MET A 106 -16.41 -2.61 2.05
C MET A 106 -16.18 -1.47 1.03
N PHE A 107 -17.18 -0.62 0.84
CA PHE A 107 -17.07 0.64 0.09
C PHE A 107 -16.96 1.81 1.07
N GLN A 108 -15.82 2.48 1.06
CA GLN A 108 -15.53 3.63 1.91
C GLN A 108 -15.61 4.94 1.13
N GLU A 109 -15.64 6.06 1.84
CA GLU A 109 -15.58 7.38 1.20
C GLU A 109 -14.24 7.56 0.45
N PRO A 110 -14.26 8.05 -0.79
CA PRO A 110 -13.05 8.25 -1.56
C PRO A 110 -12.22 9.42 -1.01
N ALA A 111 -10.91 9.24 -0.95
CA ALA A 111 -9.95 10.31 -0.63
C ALA A 111 -9.61 11.18 -1.86
N PRO A 112 -9.09 12.41 -1.64
CA PRO A 112 -8.84 13.04 -0.34
C PRO A 112 -10.09 13.69 0.26
N LEU A 113 -10.15 13.76 1.59
CA LEU A 113 -11.14 14.58 2.31
C LEU A 113 -10.95 16.07 1.98
N PRO A 114 -12.02 16.90 2.02
CA PRO A 114 -11.93 18.32 1.69
C PRO A 114 -10.91 19.13 2.51
N TRP A 115 -10.59 18.69 3.73
CA TRP A 115 -9.65 19.36 4.64
C TRP A 115 -8.25 18.73 4.68
N ARG A 116 -7.95 17.74 3.84
CA ARG A 116 -6.70 16.96 3.90
C ARG A 116 -5.44 17.82 3.81
N GLU A 117 -5.45 18.82 2.92
CA GLU A 117 -4.28 19.70 2.74
C GLU A 117 -3.97 20.52 4.00
N ALA A 118 -5.01 21.02 4.68
CA ALA A 118 -4.85 21.80 5.92
C ALA A 118 -4.31 20.95 7.07
N GLU A 119 -4.77 19.70 7.19
CA GLU A 119 -4.27 18.73 8.19
C GLU A 119 -2.78 18.43 7.97
N LEU A 120 -2.37 18.16 6.72
CA LEU A 120 -0.97 17.87 6.39
C LEU A 120 -0.05 19.05 6.70
N GLU A 121 -0.48 20.28 6.41
CA GLU A 121 0.27 21.49 6.75
C GLU A 121 0.41 21.69 8.26
N TYR A 122 -0.63 21.35 9.04
CA TYR A 122 -0.55 21.36 10.50
C TYR A 122 0.49 20.35 11.02
N LEU A 123 0.41 19.08 10.58
CA LEU A 123 1.32 18.02 11.00
C LEU A 123 2.78 18.35 10.66
N LYS A 124 3.01 18.89 9.46
CA LYS A 124 4.33 19.33 9.03
C LYS A 124 4.95 20.35 9.97
N ARG A 125 4.16 21.35 10.40
CA ARG A 125 4.62 22.38 11.35
C ARG A 125 4.81 21.80 12.76
N ALA A 126 3.88 20.98 13.22
CA ALA A 126 3.90 20.40 14.57
C ALA A 126 5.10 19.45 14.78
N LEU A 127 5.53 18.77 13.73
CA LEU A 127 6.60 17.76 13.75
C LEU A 127 7.94 18.27 13.16
N ASP A 128 8.05 19.55 12.83
CA ASP A 128 9.22 20.16 12.15
C ASP A 128 9.68 19.39 10.90
N LEU A 129 8.73 18.92 10.10
CA LEU A 129 9.01 18.16 8.88
C LEU A 129 9.40 19.10 7.74
N LYS A 130 10.53 18.83 7.11
CA LYS A 130 11.03 19.57 5.94
C LYS A 130 10.59 18.88 4.65
N GLY A 131 10.25 19.66 3.62
CA GLY A 131 9.90 19.15 2.28
C GLY A 131 8.43 19.38 1.88
N HIS A 132 8.07 18.94 0.67
CA HIS A 132 6.69 18.88 0.16
C HIS A 132 6.44 17.41 -0.14
N GLY A 133 5.31 16.85 0.33
CA GLY A 133 5.03 15.43 0.22
C GLY A 133 5.19 14.91 -1.23
N LEU A 134 5.85 13.75 -1.33
CA LEU A 134 6.31 13.06 -2.55
C LEU A 134 7.39 13.82 -3.36
N LEU A 135 8.51 14.15 -2.71
CA LEU A 135 9.91 13.91 -3.13
C LEU A 135 10.89 14.40 -2.04
#